data_AF-A0A9P9PK75-F1
#
_entry.id   AF-A0A9P9PK75-F1
#
_cell.length_a   1.000
_cell.length_b   1.000
_cell.length_c   1.000
_cell.angle_alpha   90.00
_cell.angle_beta   90.00
_cell.angle_gamma   90.00
#
_symmetry.space_group_name_H-M   'P 1'
#
loop_
_entity.id
_entity.type
_entity.pdbx_description
1 polymer ?
#
loop_
_entity_poly.entity_id
_entity_poly.type
_entity_poly.pdbx_seq_one_letter_code
_entity_poly.pdbx_strand_id
1 'polypeptide(L)'
;MTEPQNLSSTLDASFQTSLAALSTMVSDSHIHILTTLLTLVFPVVTACYIHHDYRAFLSLGPGGTPSTPLGYLKIKLLSLICLRDPFRPIPIPPHFRPQKGYFDEEALPKRRGERPLVQGVAPQRQQTQKSNGKVYARLVQRIKETAGDPRNRLMERTSCFEKHSTGLFTSIPITRTCRGEICHAHPSDGSMHMTLHPADAKLLLENGWGERHPLARGGWCRRFVPKEFVLIYAPRDEKEIDIVMTIVAASVWWVSGIDVNGDEEGPRRRSADVAAVGKAMEGKDCWACKVHGCGGSKVEQMTGEA
;
A
#
# COMPACT_ATOMS: atom_id res chain seq x y z
N MET A 1 0.98 71.33 33.26
CA MET A 1 1.06 69.88 33.52
C MET A 1 -0.24 69.25 33.08
N THR A 2 -0.28 68.77 31.84
CA THR A 2 -1.38 67.96 31.31
C THR A 2 -1.04 66.51 31.58
N GLU A 3 -1.85 65.87 32.42
CA GLU A 3 -1.73 64.46 32.81
C GLU A 3 -1.83 63.56 31.57
N PRO A 4 -0.99 62.52 31.40
CA PRO A 4 -1.09 61.60 30.28
C PRO A 4 -2.31 60.72 30.49
N GLN A 5 -3.36 60.95 29.70
CA GLN A 5 -4.54 60.09 29.70
C GLN A 5 -4.15 58.67 29.26
N ASN A 6 -4.59 57.74 30.09
CA ASN A 6 -4.15 56.36 30.19
C ASN A 6 -4.69 55.51 29.02
N LEU A 7 -4.06 55.60 27.84
CA LEU A 7 -4.48 54.94 26.59
C LEU A 7 -4.55 53.39 26.68
N SER A 8 -3.81 52.80 27.63
CA SER A 8 -3.87 51.35 27.93
C SER A 8 -5.22 50.93 28.51
N SER A 9 -5.80 51.76 29.38
CA SER A 9 -7.05 51.43 30.06
C SER A 9 -8.27 51.45 29.13
N THR A 10 -8.22 52.26 28.08
CA THR A 10 -9.31 52.41 27.10
C THR A 10 -9.35 51.28 26.07
N LEU A 11 -8.19 50.72 25.70
CA LEU A 11 -8.12 49.57 24.80
C LEU A 11 -8.63 48.30 25.49
N ASP A 12 -8.26 48.08 26.75
CA ASP A 12 -8.75 46.96 27.57
C ASP A 12 -10.27 47.03 27.78
N ALA A 13 -10.83 48.22 28.03
CA ALA A 13 -12.26 48.41 28.20
C ALA A 13 -13.05 48.10 26.90
N SER A 14 -12.55 48.53 25.74
CA SER A 14 -13.21 48.25 24.45
C SER A 14 -13.19 46.75 24.09
N PHE A 15 -12.11 46.06 24.43
CA PHE A 15 -11.95 44.63 24.22
C PHE A 15 -12.83 43.81 25.18
N GLN A 16 -12.89 44.22 26.47
CA GLN A 16 -13.78 43.63 27.46
C GLN A 16 -15.26 43.83 27.12
N THR A 17 -15.63 45.01 26.59
CA THR A 17 -17.01 45.30 26.16
C THR A 17 -17.40 44.44 24.95
N SER A 18 -16.47 44.20 24.03
CA SER A 18 -16.67 43.33 22.87
C SER A 18 -16.82 41.86 23.26
N LEU A 19 -16.03 41.38 24.23
CA LEU A 19 -16.16 40.02 24.80
C LEU A 19 -17.46 39.84 25.60
N ALA A 20 -17.86 40.86 26.37
CA ALA A 20 -19.13 40.87 27.10
C ALA A 20 -20.33 40.88 26.14
N ALA A 21 -20.25 41.62 25.04
CA ALA A 21 -21.26 41.63 23.97
C ALA A 21 -21.34 40.29 23.24
N LEU A 22 -20.21 39.62 23.01
CA LEU A 22 -20.18 38.26 22.44
C LEU A 22 -20.76 37.23 23.41
N SER A 23 -20.52 37.40 24.72
CA SER A 23 -21.08 36.59 25.81
C SER A 23 -22.59 36.79 25.97
N THR A 24 -23.11 38.01 25.74
CA THR A 24 -24.56 38.31 25.82
C THR A 24 -25.32 37.96 24.54
N MET A 25 -24.67 37.81 23.39
CA MET A 25 -25.32 37.33 22.15
C MET A 25 -25.58 35.83 22.14
N VAL A 26 -24.91 35.04 23.00
CA VAL A 26 -25.17 33.61 23.16
C VAL A 26 -25.87 33.39 24.49
N SER A 27 -27.19 33.58 24.51
CA SER A 27 -28.03 33.23 25.67
C SER A 27 -27.83 31.76 26.06
N ASP A 28 -27.95 31.43 27.35
CA ASP A 28 -27.98 30.04 27.85
C ASP A 28 -28.96 29.16 27.04
N SER A 29 -30.07 29.74 26.58
CA SER A 29 -31.03 29.05 25.71
C SER A 29 -30.43 28.65 24.36
N HIS A 30 -29.59 29.50 23.76
CA HIS A 30 -28.87 29.18 22.52
C HIS A 30 -27.84 28.08 22.74
N ILE A 31 -27.15 28.07 23.89
CA ILE A 31 -26.22 27.00 24.27
C ILE A 31 -26.98 25.68 24.48
N HIS A 32 -28.12 25.69 25.17
CA HIS A 32 -28.96 24.52 25.38
C HIS A 32 -29.56 23.96 24.07
N ILE A 33 -30.01 24.84 23.17
CA ILE A 33 -30.49 24.44 21.85
C ILE A 33 -29.35 23.85 21.02
N LEU A 34 -28.19 24.51 20.95
CA LEU A 34 -27.04 24.04 20.20
C LEU A 34 -26.52 22.70 20.73
N THR A 35 -26.38 22.57 22.06
CA THR A 35 -25.93 21.32 22.68
C THR A 35 -26.92 20.20 22.44
N THR A 36 -28.23 20.46 22.52
CA THR A 36 -29.27 19.47 22.21
C THR A 36 -29.27 19.07 20.74
N LEU A 37 -29.10 20.02 19.82
CA LEU A 37 -28.97 19.74 18.40
C LEU A 37 -27.72 18.91 18.12
N LEU A 38 -26.57 19.26 18.71
CA LEU A 38 -25.34 18.48 18.55
C LEU A 38 -25.49 17.08 19.14
N THR A 39 -26.07 16.91 20.33
CA THR A 39 -26.22 15.59 20.95
C THR A 39 -27.21 14.69 20.20
N LEU A 40 -28.21 15.24 19.52
CA LEU A 40 -29.18 14.46 18.75
C LEU A 40 -28.74 14.22 17.29
N VAL A 41 -28.23 15.25 16.62
CA VAL A 41 -27.89 15.18 15.19
C VAL A 41 -26.53 14.53 14.97
N PHE A 42 -25.53 14.85 15.80
CA PHE A 42 -24.17 14.37 15.58
C PHE A 42 -24.05 12.83 15.63
N PRO A 43 -24.68 12.10 16.58
CA PRO A 43 -24.64 10.65 16.57
C PRO A 43 -25.33 10.03 15.35
N VAL A 44 -26.43 10.63 14.89
CA VAL A 44 -27.17 10.14 13.71
C VAL A 44 -26.32 10.32 12.44
N VAL A 45 -25.77 11.51 12.23
CA VAL A 45 -24.88 11.79 11.08
C VAL A 45 -23.64 10.90 11.14
N THR A 46 -23.05 10.73 12.33
CA THR A 46 -21.89 9.85 12.53
C THR A 46 -22.24 8.39 12.25
N ALA A 47 -23.40 7.90 12.68
CA ALA A 47 -23.86 6.55 12.40
C ALA A 47 -24.10 6.32 10.91
N CYS A 48 -24.73 7.28 10.22
CA CYS A 48 -24.91 7.24 8.77
C CYS A 48 -23.56 7.23 8.03
N TYR A 49 -22.62 8.08 8.45
CA TYR A 49 -21.27 8.11 7.89
C TYR A 49 -20.54 6.78 8.09
N ILE A 50 -20.53 6.25 9.32
CA ILE A 50 -19.90 4.97 9.64
C ILE A 50 -20.55 3.83 8.86
N HIS A 51 -21.88 3.83 8.70
CA HIS A 51 -22.58 2.83 7.91
C HIS A 51 -22.16 2.89 6.44
N HIS A 52 -22.19 4.08 5.84
CA HIS A 52 -21.82 4.28 4.45
C HIS A 52 -20.35 3.87 4.21
N ASP A 53 -19.45 4.31 5.09
CA ASP A 53 -18.03 3.99 4.98
C ASP A 53 -17.76 2.48 5.22
N TYR A 54 -18.46 1.84 6.16
CA TYR A 54 -18.39 0.39 6.34
C TYR A 54 -18.89 -0.37 5.10
N ARG A 55 -19.98 0.09 4.46
CA ARG A 55 -20.45 -0.47 3.18
C ARG A 55 -19.41 -0.29 2.07
N ALA A 56 -18.75 0.87 2.01
CA ALA A 56 -17.63 1.08 1.09
C ALA A 56 -16.48 0.09 1.35
N PHE A 57 -16.10 -0.11 2.63
CA PHE A 57 -15.12 -1.13 3.01
C PHE A 57 -15.51 -2.55 2.57
N LEU A 58 -16.78 -2.94 2.75
CA LEU A 58 -17.28 -4.25 2.30
C LEU A 58 -17.23 -4.38 0.77
N SER A 59 -17.49 -3.30 0.02
CA SER A 59 -17.48 -3.31 -1.44
C SER A 59 -16.10 -3.56 -2.05
N LEU A 60 -15.02 -3.37 -1.28
CA LEU A 60 -13.66 -3.71 -1.69
C LEU A 60 -13.43 -5.23 -1.77
N GLY A 61 -14.36 -6.03 -1.24
CA GLY A 61 -14.27 -7.49 -1.22
C GLY A 61 -13.42 -8.04 -0.07
N PRO A 62 -13.13 -9.36 -0.09
CA PRO A 62 -12.27 -9.98 0.91
C PRO A 62 -10.81 -9.52 0.74
N GLY A 63 -10.00 -9.70 1.79
CA GLY A 63 -8.55 -9.51 1.73
C GLY A 63 -7.86 -9.83 3.06
N GLY A 64 -6.65 -9.33 3.26
CA GLY A 64 -5.85 -9.65 4.45
C GLY A 64 -6.53 -9.32 5.80
N THR A 65 -7.43 -8.33 5.82
CA THR A 65 -8.25 -7.97 6.99
C THR A 65 -9.68 -8.48 6.80
N PRO A 66 -10.26 -9.18 7.80
CA PRO A 66 -11.63 -9.71 7.69
C PRO A 66 -12.68 -8.62 7.46
N SER A 67 -13.69 -8.91 6.66
CA SER A 67 -14.83 -8.04 6.35
C SER A 67 -15.86 -7.93 7.50
N THR A 68 -15.38 -7.86 8.74
CA THR A 68 -16.19 -7.77 9.97
C THR A 68 -16.13 -6.36 10.56
N PRO A 69 -17.04 -5.96 11.47
CA PRO A 69 -16.97 -4.67 12.15
C PRO A 69 -15.65 -4.46 12.92
N LEU A 70 -15.08 -5.52 13.50
CA LEU A 70 -13.76 -5.48 14.15
C LEU A 70 -12.63 -5.26 13.15
N GLY A 71 -12.70 -5.90 11.98
CA GLY A 71 -11.75 -5.67 10.88
C GLY A 71 -11.82 -4.23 10.37
N TYR A 72 -13.02 -3.70 10.21
CA TYR A 72 -13.26 -2.30 9.86
C TYR A 72 -12.66 -1.32 10.89
N LEU A 73 -12.93 -1.53 12.18
CA LEU A 73 -12.36 -0.72 13.25
C LEU A 73 -10.82 -0.75 13.21
N LYS A 74 -10.23 -1.93 13.00
CA LYS A 74 -8.78 -2.07 12.83
C LYS A 74 -8.27 -1.23 11.66
N ILE A 75 -8.95 -1.24 10.51
CA ILE A 75 -8.57 -0.40 9.37
C ILE A 75 -8.67 1.09 9.69
N LYS A 76 -9.71 1.52 10.41
CA LYS A 76 -9.83 2.92 10.83
C LYS A 76 -8.69 3.35 11.75
N LEU A 77 -8.32 2.52 12.72
CA LEU A 77 -7.15 2.79 13.56
C LEU A 77 -5.85 2.83 12.76
N LEU A 78 -5.66 1.91 11.81
CA LEU A 78 -4.48 1.89 10.94
C LEU A 78 -4.43 3.07 9.96
N SER A 79 -5.58 3.58 9.53
CA SER A 79 -5.65 4.72 8.60
C SER A 79 -5.03 5.99 9.19
N LEU A 80 -5.07 6.17 10.52
CA LEU A 80 -4.49 7.34 11.21
C LEU A 80 -2.96 7.45 11.06
N ILE A 81 -2.29 6.33 10.76
CA ILE A 81 -0.83 6.25 10.65
C ILE A 81 -0.36 5.92 9.23
N CYS A 82 -1.29 5.81 8.27
CA CYS A 82 -0.98 5.56 6.87
C CYS A 82 -0.12 6.69 6.27
N LEU A 83 0.55 6.39 5.16
CA LEU A 83 1.18 7.39 4.33
C LEU A 83 0.14 8.43 3.90
N ARG A 84 0.45 9.71 4.13
CA ARG A 84 -0.39 10.83 3.68
C ARG A 84 -0.34 11.01 2.16
N ASP A 85 0.81 10.71 1.57
CA ASP A 85 1.05 10.78 0.13
C ASP A 85 1.64 9.43 -0.32
N PRO A 86 0.85 8.58 -0.99
CA PRO A 86 1.30 7.30 -1.50
C PRO A 86 2.17 7.44 -2.77
N PHE A 87 2.21 8.62 -3.39
CA PHE A 87 3.02 8.89 -4.59
C PHE A 87 4.44 9.35 -4.25
N ARG A 88 4.70 9.69 -2.99
CA ARG A 88 6.02 10.13 -2.56
C ARG A 88 7.03 8.98 -2.55
N PRO A 89 8.13 9.06 -3.31
CA PRO A 89 9.13 8.01 -3.35
C PRO A 89 9.83 7.82 -2.00
N ILE A 90 10.41 6.64 -1.81
CA ILE A 90 11.18 6.33 -0.61
C ILE A 90 12.57 6.97 -0.76
N PRO A 91 13.02 7.81 0.19
CA PRO A 91 14.39 8.31 0.16
C PRO A 91 15.37 7.16 0.34
N ILE A 92 16.45 7.16 -0.45
CA ILE A 92 17.51 6.16 -0.42
C ILE A 92 18.69 6.73 0.39
N PRO A 93 18.95 6.25 1.61
CA PRO A 93 20.11 6.70 2.37
C PRO A 93 21.42 6.34 1.65
N PRO A 94 22.52 7.12 1.81
CA PRO A 94 23.80 6.81 1.16
C PRO A 94 24.41 5.46 1.53
N HIS A 95 24.05 4.91 2.70
CA HIS A 95 24.49 3.60 3.19
C HIS A 95 23.60 2.43 2.74
N PHE A 96 22.46 2.71 2.08
CA PHE A 96 21.60 1.65 1.54
C PHE A 96 22.37 0.93 0.41
N ARG A 97 22.28 -0.39 0.34
CA ARG A 97 22.93 -1.17 -0.72
C ARG A 97 21.94 -2.21 -1.24
N PRO A 98 21.90 -2.45 -2.56
CA PRO A 98 22.52 -1.65 -3.63
C PRO A 98 21.95 -0.21 -3.68
N GLN A 99 22.66 0.73 -4.31
CA GLN A 99 22.15 2.12 -4.49
C GLN A 99 21.25 2.25 -5.71
N LYS A 100 21.53 1.45 -6.75
CA LYS A 100 20.75 1.39 -7.98
C LYS A 100 19.81 0.19 -7.95
N GLY A 101 18.67 0.35 -8.59
CA GLY A 101 17.69 -0.73 -8.76
C GLY A 101 17.98 -1.59 -9.97
N TYR A 102 16.96 -2.33 -10.39
CA TYR A 102 16.97 -3.14 -11.60
C TYR A 102 16.88 -2.28 -12.86
N PHE A 103 16.11 -1.20 -12.81
CA PHE A 103 15.87 -0.33 -13.96
C PHE A 103 16.98 0.68 -14.20
N ASP A 104 17.24 0.93 -15.47
CA ASP A 104 17.83 2.19 -15.95
C ASP A 104 16.72 3.25 -16.11
N GLU A 105 17.06 4.54 -16.19
CA GLU A 105 16.07 5.64 -16.17
C GLU A 105 15.05 5.57 -17.33
N GLU A 106 15.43 4.97 -18.46
CA GLU A 106 14.58 4.83 -19.65
C GLU A 106 13.78 3.52 -19.68
N ALA A 107 13.97 2.63 -18.71
CA ALA A 107 13.41 1.27 -18.75
C ALA A 107 11.87 1.25 -18.62
N LEU A 108 11.27 2.28 -18.03
CA LEU A 108 9.82 2.40 -17.89
C LEU A 108 9.29 3.62 -18.66
N PRO A 109 8.45 3.43 -19.69
CA PRO A 109 7.81 4.55 -20.36
C PRO A 109 6.75 5.19 -19.45
N LYS A 110 6.39 6.44 -19.69
CA LYS A 110 5.27 7.08 -18.98
C LYS A 110 3.94 6.40 -19.32
N ARG A 111 3.17 6.01 -18.29
CA ARG A 111 1.84 5.41 -18.48
C ARG A 111 0.88 6.43 -19.10
N ARG A 112 0.11 6.00 -20.11
CA ARG A 112 -0.85 6.86 -20.81
C ARG A 112 -2.08 7.17 -19.95
N GLY A 113 -2.46 8.45 -19.90
CA GLY A 113 -3.68 8.93 -19.26
C GLY A 113 -3.53 9.16 -17.75
N GLU A 114 -4.65 9.44 -17.10
CA GLU A 114 -4.71 9.68 -15.66
C GLU A 114 -4.48 8.40 -14.85
N ARG A 115 -4.06 8.58 -13.59
CA ARG A 115 -3.97 7.48 -12.62
C ARG A 115 -5.35 6.91 -12.33
N PRO A 116 -5.48 5.59 -12.13
CA PRO A 116 -6.74 5.02 -11.67
C PRO A 116 -7.02 5.43 -10.22
N LEU A 117 -8.30 5.51 -9.87
CA LEU A 117 -8.76 5.62 -8.51
C LEU A 117 -8.45 4.31 -7.75
N VAL A 118 -7.72 4.42 -6.65
CA VAL A 118 -7.46 3.32 -5.71
C VAL A 118 -8.06 3.68 -4.36
N GLN A 119 -8.68 2.70 -3.71
CA GLN A 119 -9.34 2.87 -2.42
C GLN A 119 -8.98 1.75 -1.45
N GLY A 120 -9.09 2.07 -0.16
CA GLY A 120 -8.85 1.12 0.92
C GLY A 120 -7.41 1.14 1.45
N VAL A 121 -7.21 0.38 2.53
CA VAL A 121 -5.92 0.22 3.20
C VAL A 121 -5.53 -1.25 3.22
N ALA A 122 -6.45 -2.12 3.66
CA ALA A 122 -6.34 -3.58 3.53
C ALA A 122 -7.76 -4.16 3.67
N PRO A 123 -8.41 -4.61 2.57
CA PRO A 123 -7.88 -4.63 1.21
C PRO A 123 -7.67 -3.22 0.64
N GLN A 124 -6.67 -3.08 -0.24
CA GLN A 124 -6.48 -1.93 -1.13
C GLN A 124 -6.84 -2.41 -2.54
N ARG A 125 -7.71 -1.67 -3.24
CA ARG A 125 -8.27 -2.07 -4.54
C ARG A 125 -8.33 -0.94 -5.53
N GLN A 126 -8.07 -1.27 -6.78
CA GLN A 126 -8.24 -0.35 -7.89
C GLN A 126 -9.71 -0.31 -8.32
N GLN A 127 -10.33 0.86 -8.33
CA GLN A 127 -11.76 1.02 -8.61
C GLN A 127 -12.05 1.30 -10.09
N THR A 128 -11.13 1.98 -10.78
CA THR A 128 -11.27 2.37 -12.19
C THR A 128 -10.16 1.77 -13.05
N GLN A 129 -10.32 1.72 -14.36
CA GLN A 129 -9.31 1.16 -15.29
C GLN A 129 -8.90 -0.29 -14.96
N LYS A 130 -9.85 -1.09 -14.45
CA LYS A 130 -9.63 -2.52 -14.12
C LYS A 130 -9.29 -3.32 -15.38
N SER A 131 -8.46 -4.35 -15.25
CA SER A 131 -8.27 -5.32 -16.32
C SER A 131 -9.57 -6.04 -16.61
N ASN A 132 -9.89 -6.25 -17.89
CA ASN A 132 -10.92 -7.21 -18.26
C ASN A 132 -10.41 -8.65 -18.03
N GLY A 133 -11.32 -9.63 -18.05
CA GLY A 133 -10.97 -11.03 -17.77
C GLY A 133 -9.89 -11.62 -18.70
N LYS A 134 -9.85 -11.22 -19.97
CA LYS A 134 -8.85 -11.71 -20.94
C LYS A 134 -7.45 -11.18 -20.59
N VAL A 135 -7.34 -9.88 -20.34
CA VAL A 135 -6.07 -9.22 -19.97
C VAL A 135 -5.56 -9.77 -18.63
N TYR A 136 -6.45 -9.94 -17.65
CA TYR A 136 -6.10 -10.53 -16.36
C TYR A 136 -5.61 -11.99 -16.50
N ALA A 137 -6.35 -12.83 -17.25
CA ALA A 137 -5.96 -14.21 -17.48
C ALA A 137 -4.59 -14.30 -18.16
N ARG A 138 -4.33 -13.41 -19.13
CA ARG A 138 -3.04 -13.34 -19.82
C ARG A 138 -1.91 -12.88 -18.91
N LEU A 139 -2.14 -11.89 -18.05
CA LEU A 139 -1.18 -11.47 -17.01
C LEU A 139 -0.82 -12.64 -16.09
N VAL A 140 -1.82 -13.35 -15.56
CA VAL A 140 -1.60 -14.51 -14.69
C VAL A 140 -0.82 -15.60 -15.44
N GLN A 141 -1.15 -15.86 -16.70
CA GLN A 141 -0.43 -16.82 -17.53
C GLN A 141 1.06 -16.45 -17.67
N ARG A 142 1.39 -15.19 -17.96
CA ARG A 142 2.79 -14.73 -18.07
C ARG A 142 3.56 -14.90 -16.76
N ILE A 143 2.91 -14.64 -15.62
CA ILE A 143 3.50 -14.88 -14.29
C ILE A 143 3.80 -16.37 -14.09
N LYS A 144 2.88 -17.26 -14.48
CA LYS A 144 3.05 -18.71 -14.42
C LYS A 144 4.17 -19.20 -15.33
N GLU A 145 4.26 -18.68 -16.54
CA GLU A 145 5.33 -18.99 -17.49
C GLU A 145 6.71 -18.62 -16.90
N THR A 146 6.84 -17.45 -16.28
CA THR A 146 8.06 -17.05 -15.56
C THR A 146 8.37 -18.00 -14.39
N ALA A 147 7.35 -18.47 -13.67
CA ALA A 147 7.54 -19.42 -12.57
C ALA A 147 7.90 -20.83 -13.05
N GLY A 148 7.49 -21.20 -14.25
CA GLY A 148 7.69 -22.51 -14.84
C GLY A 148 9.15 -22.82 -15.21
N ASP A 149 9.99 -21.80 -15.42
CA ASP A 149 11.43 -22.00 -15.63
C ASP A 149 12.13 -22.32 -14.30
N PRO A 150 12.66 -23.55 -14.10
CA PRO A 150 13.30 -23.95 -12.85
C PRO A 150 14.52 -23.08 -12.48
N ARG A 151 15.18 -22.45 -13.47
CA ARG A 151 16.32 -21.56 -13.25
C ARG A 151 15.92 -20.30 -12.48
N ASN A 152 14.66 -19.89 -12.58
CA ASN A 152 14.14 -18.74 -11.85
C ASN A 152 13.91 -19.05 -10.37
N ARG A 153 13.90 -20.32 -9.96
CA ARG A 153 13.69 -20.74 -8.56
C ARG A 153 12.45 -20.12 -7.92
N LEU A 154 11.40 -20.00 -8.72
CA LEU A 154 10.12 -19.43 -8.32
C LEU A 154 9.10 -20.53 -8.04
N MET A 155 8.03 -20.17 -7.35
CA MET A 155 6.92 -21.06 -7.06
C MET A 155 5.63 -20.26 -6.84
N GLU A 156 4.51 -20.87 -7.17
CA GLU A 156 3.18 -20.34 -6.88
C GLU A 156 2.68 -20.85 -5.53
N ARG A 157 2.15 -19.96 -4.69
CA ARG A 157 1.48 -20.29 -3.43
C ARG A 157 0.37 -19.28 -3.17
N THR A 158 -0.51 -19.55 -2.22
CA THR A 158 -1.46 -18.53 -1.73
C THR A 158 -0.69 -17.37 -1.09
N SER A 159 -1.02 -16.13 -1.48
CA SER A 159 -0.42 -14.90 -0.95
C SER A 159 -0.57 -14.82 0.57
N CYS A 160 0.49 -14.42 1.27
CA CYS A 160 0.41 -14.14 2.69
C CYS A 160 -0.35 -12.85 3.02
N PHE A 161 -0.17 -11.83 2.16
CA PHE A 161 -0.71 -10.49 2.38
C PHE A 161 -2.20 -10.45 2.04
N GLU A 162 -2.56 -11.05 0.92
CA GLU A 162 -3.93 -11.06 0.40
C GLU A 162 -4.75 -12.25 0.94
N LYS A 163 -4.10 -13.38 1.25
CA LYS A 163 -4.69 -14.64 1.79
C LYS A 163 -5.64 -15.39 0.85
N HIS A 164 -6.07 -14.77 -0.25
CA HIS A 164 -7.07 -15.35 -1.15
C HIS A 164 -6.58 -15.48 -2.60
N SER A 165 -5.56 -14.73 -3.00
CA SER A 165 -5.02 -14.78 -4.36
C SER A 165 -3.75 -15.62 -4.47
N THR A 166 -3.48 -16.12 -5.67
CA THR A 166 -2.18 -16.71 -5.99
C THR A 166 -1.11 -15.64 -5.98
N GLY A 167 -0.03 -15.93 -5.26
CA GLY A 167 1.20 -15.14 -5.23
C GLY A 167 2.35 -15.91 -5.85
N LEU A 168 3.30 -15.15 -6.38
CA LEU A 168 4.60 -15.61 -6.84
C LEU A 168 5.60 -15.50 -5.70
N PHE A 169 6.35 -16.56 -5.44
CA PHE A 169 7.34 -16.65 -4.37
C PHE A 169 8.68 -17.11 -4.91
N THR A 170 9.77 -16.79 -4.21
CA THR A 170 11.09 -17.39 -4.44
C THR A 170 11.43 -18.44 -3.38
N SER A 171 12.17 -19.48 -3.77
CA SER A 171 12.76 -20.44 -2.81
C SER A 171 13.98 -19.89 -2.08
N ILE A 172 14.58 -18.79 -2.57
CA ILE A 172 15.81 -18.21 -2.05
C ILE A 172 15.66 -16.70 -1.74
N PRO A 173 14.76 -16.33 -0.81
CA PRO A 173 14.54 -14.93 -0.49
C PRO A 173 15.78 -14.30 0.14
N ILE A 174 16.18 -13.13 -0.37
CA ILE A 174 17.24 -12.28 0.18
C ILE A 174 16.69 -11.10 0.98
N THR A 175 15.48 -10.64 0.64
CA THR A 175 14.81 -9.58 1.39
C THR A 175 13.71 -10.16 2.24
N ARG A 176 13.41 -9.48 3.35
CA ARG A 176 12.32 -9.86 4.25
C ARG A 176 10.98 -9.47 3.68
N THR A 177 10.45 -10.31 2.81
CA THR A 177 9.03 -10.35 2.44
C THR A 177 8.35 -11.51 3.14
N CYS A 178 7.02 -11.65 3.02
CA CYS A 178 6.36 -12.80 3.65
C CYS A 178 6.81 -14.11 3.01
N ARG A 179 7.81 -14.77 3.61
CA ARG A 179 8.36 -16.05 3.15
C ARG A 179 8.81 -16.04 1.68
N GLY A 180 9.32 -14.90 1.22
CA GLY A 180 9.76 -14.75 -0.16
C GLY A 180 8.66 -14.43 -1.16
N GLU A 181 7.48 -13.98 -0.73
CA GLU A 181 6.47 -13.43 -1.64
C GLU A 181 7.06 -12.26 -2.43
N ILE A 182 7.00 -12.35 -3.75
CA ILE A 182 7.47 -11.37 -4.71
C ILE A 182 6.31 -10.45 -5.06
N CYS A 183 5.24 -11.04 -5.58
CA CYS A 183 4.03 -10.33 -5.97
C CYS A 183 2.79 -11.21 -5.85
N HIS A 184 1.62 -10.58 -5.85
CA HIS A 184 0.34 -11.25 -6.08
C HIS A 184 -0.58 -10.33 -6.90
N ALA A 185 -1.43 -10.93 -7.72
CA ALA A 185 -2.41 -10.23 -8.53
C ALA A 185 -3.82 -10.34 -7.91
N HIS A 186 -4.62 -9.29 -8.03
CA HIS A 186 -5.99 -9.25 -7.53
C HIS A 186 -6.96 -9.69 -8.63
N PRO A 187 -7.68 -10.82 -8.47
CA PRO A 187 -8.67 -11.24 -9.46
C PRO A 187 -9.82 -10.24 -9.65
N SER A 188 -10.09 -9.40 -8.65
CA SER A 188 -11.20 -8.45 -8.64
C SER A 188 -11.00 -7.23 -9.56
N ASP A 189 -9.75 -6.87 -9.86
CA ASP A 189 -9.45 -5.65 -10.62
C ASP A 189 -8.21 -5.73 -11.52
N GLY A 190 -7.37 -6.75 -11.36
CA GLY A 190 -6.15 -6.98 -12.14
C GLY A 190 -4.92 -6.21 -11.67
N SER A 191 -5.03 -5.37 -10.63
CA SER A 191 -3.89 -4.72 -9.99
C SER A 191 -3.06 -5.74 -9.20
N MET A 192 -1.84 -5.36 -8.84
CA MET A 192 -0.91 -6.26 -8.17
C MET A 192 -0.22 -5.58 -7.01
N HIS A 193 0.06 -6.31 -5.94
CA HIS A 193 1.06 -5.85 -4.97
C HIS A 193 2.38 -6.57 -5.16
N MET A 194 3.47 -5.85 -4.90
CA MET A 194 4.82 -6.41 -4.90
C MET A 194 5.80 -5.56 -4.10
N THR A 195 7.00 -6.10 -3.90
CA THR A 195 8.10 -5.36 -3.25
C THR A 195 9.16 -5.01 -4.30
N LEU A 196 9.54 -3.73 -4.37
CA LEU A 196 10.55 -3.23 -5.32
C LEU A 196 11.72 -2.56 -4.62
N HIS A 197 12.88 -2.51 -5.27
CA HIS A 197 13.96 -1.65 -4.81
C HIS A 197 13.49 -0.18 -4.77
N PRO A 198 13.87 0.63 -3.77
CA PRO A 198 13.43 2.03 -3.66
C PRO A 198 13.65 2.90 -4.92
N ALA A 199 14.73 2.68 -5.67
CA ALA A 199 15.00 3.37 -6.93
C ALA A 199 14.02 2.97 -8.05
N ASP A 200 13.69 1.69 -8.16
CA ASP A 200 12.72 1.19 -9.14
C ASP A 200 11.31 1.66 -8.79
N ALA A 201 10.97 1.64 -7.50
CA ALA A 201 9.72 2.19 -7.00
C ALA A 201 9.61 3.69 -7.31
N LYS A 202 10.71 4.47 -7.20
CA LYS A 202 10.70 5.89 -7.59
C LYS A 202 10.33 6.05 -9.07
N LEU A 203 11.01 5.33 -9.97
CA LEU A 203 10.75 5.42 -11.41
C LEU A 203 9.31 4.99 -11.76
N LEU A 204 8.83 3.92 -11.14
CA LEU A 204 7.45 3.44 -11.26
C LEU A 204 6.43 4.51 -10.84
N LEU A 205 6.66 5.17 -9.71
CA LEU A 205 5.80 6.24 -9.21
C LEU A 205 5.84 7.42 -10.18
N GLU A 206 7.01 7.91 -10.58
CA GLU A 206 7.14 9.06 -11.48
C GLU A 206 6.48 8.82 -12.85
N ASN A 207 6.58 7.60 -13.38
CA ASN A 207 6.00 7.21 -14.66
C ASN A 207 4.53 6.76 -14.59
N GLY A 208 3.89 6.81 -13.42
CA GLY A 208 2.44 6.59 -13.30
C GLY A 208 2.00 5.13 -13.35
N TRP A 209 2.89 4.18 -13.04
CA TRP A 209 2.59 2.74 -13.08
C TRP A 209 2.04 2.17 -11.77
N GLY A 210 2.12 2.93 -10.68
CA GLY A 210 1.56 2.50 -9.41
C GLY A 210 1.67 3.54 -8.31
N GLU A 211 1.43 3.09 -7.09
CA GLU A 211 1.47 3.88 -5.86
C GLU A 211 1.96 3.02 -4.69
N ARG A 212 2.47 3.66 -3.63
CA ARG A 212 2.87 2.92 -2.44
C ARG A 212 1.66 2.44 -1.66
N HIS A 213 1.79 1.28 -1.03
CA HIS A 213 0.75 0.79 -0.13
C HIS A 213 0.61 1.76 1.06
N PRO A 214 -0.59 2.12 1.54
CA PRO A 214 -0.78 3.10 2.63
C PRO A 214 -0.02 2.74 3.91
N LEU A 215 0.11 1.45 4.22
CA LEU A 215 0.90 0.93 5.35
C LEU A 215 2.42 0.80 5.10
N ALA A 216 2.93 1.08 3.90
CA ALA A 216 4.36 0.98 3.54
C ALA A 216 5.20 2.15 4.11
N ARG A 217 4.85 2.65 5.30
CA ARG A 217 5.53 3.74 5.99
C ARG A 217 6.89 3.34 6.57
N GLY A 218 7.10 2.06 6.81
CA GLY A 218 8.26 1.55 7.55
C GLY A 218 8.05 1.63 9.07
N GLY A 219 9.14 1.57 9.84
CA GLY A 219 9.08 1.56 11.31
C GLY A 219 8.16 0.45 11.84
N TRP A 220 7.26 0.82 12.76
CA TRP A 220 6.24 -0.07 13.34
C TRP A 220 5.33 -0.74 12.31
N CYS A 221 5.06 -0.07 11.18
CA CYS A 221 4.21 -0.59 10.11
C CYS A 221 4.86 -1.73 9.31
N ARG A 222 6.19 -1.95 9.44
CA ARG A 222 6.89 -3.10 8.82
C ARG A 222 6.31 -4.45 9.25
N ARG A 223 5.55 -4.49 10.35
CA ARG A 223 4.83 -5.68 10.80
C ARG A 223 3.70 -6.12 9.85
N PHE A 224 3.15 -5.19 9.05
CA PHE A 224 2.02 -5.46 8.17
C PHE A 224 2.48 -5.67 6.73
N VAL A 225 3.32 -4.75 6.24
CA VAL A 225 3.87 -4.79 4.87
C VAL A 225 5.30 -4.24 4.87
N PRO A 226 6.16 -4.66 3.93
CA PRO A 226 7.46 -4.02 3.71
C PRO A 226 7.33 -2.51 3.47
N LYS A 227 8.37 -1.74 3.79
CA LYS A 227 8.40 -0.29 3.48
C LYS A 227 8.43 -0.07 1.97
N GLU A 228 8.99 -1.03 1.27
CA GLU A 228 9.22 -1.12 -0.16
C GLU A 228 8.01 -1.68 -0.94
N PHE A 229 6.86 -1.84 -0.27
CA PHE A 229 5.66 -2.46 -0.82
C PHE A 229 4.80 -1.44 -1.61
N VAL A 230 4.44 -1.82 -2.84
CA VAL A 230 3.71 -0.98 -3.78
C VAL A 230 2.49 -1.71 -4.35
N LEU A 231 1.52 -0.94 -4.84
CA LEU A 231 0.46 -1.39 -5.73
C LEU A 231 0.84 -0.99 -7.16
N ILE A 232 0.88 -1.96 -8.06
CA ILE A 232 1.00 -1.78 -9.51
C ILE A 232 -0.40 -1.74 -10.08
N TYR A 233 -0.66 -0.75 -10.92
CA TYR A 233 -1.97 -0.62 -11.53
C TYR A 233 -2.26 -1.74 -12.53
N ALA A 234 -3.54 -2.10 -12.62
CA ALA A 234 -4.02 -3.15 -13.51
C ALA A 234 -3.67 -2.83 -14.98
N PRO A 235 -3.06 -3.75 -15.74
CA PRO A 235 -2.80 -3.54 -17.15
C PRO A 235 -4.11 -3.47 -17.94
N ARG A 236 -4.16 -2.62 -18.96
CA ARG A 236 -5.36 -2.40 -19.78
C ARG A 236 -5.35 -3.20 -21.08
N ASP A 237 -4.17 -3.57 -21.55
CA ASP A 237 -3.92 -4.27 -22.81
C ASP A 237 -2.61 -5.06 -22.75
N GLU A 238 -2.31 -5.83 -23.80
CA GLU A 238 -1.10 -6.68 -23.88
C GLU A 238 0.20 -5.88 -23.76
N LYS A 239 0.23 -4.65 -24.27
CA LYS A 239 1.43 -3.79 -24.19
C LYS A 239 1.69 -3.38 -22.75
N GLU A 240 0.65 -3.07 -21.99
CA GLU A 240 0.79 -2.84 -20.55
C GLU A 240 1.17 -4.12 -19.80
N ILE A 241 0.73 -5.31 -20.23
CA ILE A 241 1.19 -6.57 -19.64
C ILE A 241 2.71 -6.71 -19.78
N ASP A 242 3.28 -6.44 -20.96
CA ASP A 242 4.73 -6.54 -21.16
C ASP A 242 5.51 -5.62 -20.20
N ILE A 243 5.03 -4.38 -20.01
CA ILE A 243 5.64 -3.43 -19.07
C ILE A 243 5.49 -3.90 -17.62
N VAL A 244 4.29 -4.39 -17.25
CA VAL A 244 4.06 -4.98 -15.92
C VAL A 244 4.98 -6.18 -15.69
N MET A 245 5.24 -7.00 -16.69
CA MET A 245 6.18 -8.12 -16.58
C MET A 245 7.64 -7.68 -16.40
N THR A 246 8.06 -6.55 -16.98
CA THR A 246 9.35 -5.92 -16.67
C THR A 246 9.42 -5.49 -15.19
N ILE A 247 8.31 -4.99 -14.64
CA ILE A 247 8.20 -4.64 -13.21
C ILE A 247 8.22 -5.89 -12.32
N VAL A 248 7.57 -6.98 -12.73
CA VAL A 248 7.66 -8.27 -12.03
C VAL A 248 9.11 -8.76 -12.02
N ALA A 249 9.85 -8.66 -13.12
CA ALA A 249 11.26 -9.03 -13.17
C ALA A 249 12.12 -8.24 -12.18
N ALA A 250 11.91 -6.91 -12.09
CA ALA A 250 12.57 -6.07 -11.09
C ALA A 250 12.25 -6.50 -9.64
N SER A 251 11.01 -6.91 -9.39
CA SER A 251 10.60 -7.43 -8.08
C SER A 251 11.26 -8.77 -7.77
N VAL A 252 11.34 -9.69 -8.74
CA VAL A 252 12.05 -10.97 -8.59
C VAL A 252 13.52 -10.71 -8.23
N TRP A 253 14.17 -9.82 -8.97
CA TRP A 253 15.55 -9.44 -8.69
C TRP A 253 15.72 -8.86 -7.30
N TRP A 254 14.83 -7.96 -6.89
CA TRP A 254 14.90 -7.35 -5.56
C TRP A 254 14.68 -8.35 -4.42
N VAL A 255 13.79 -9.32 -4.61
CA VAL A 255 13.42 -10.28 -3.55
C VAL A 255 14.34 -11.49 -3.48
N SER A 256 14.94 -11.91 -4.61
CA SER A 256 15.73 -13.15 -4.71
C SER A 256 17.17 -12.95 -5.21
N GLY A 257 17.45 -11.82 -5.87
CA GLY A 257 18.69 -11.58 -6.61
C GLY A 257 18.75 -12.16 -8.01
N ILE A 258 17.69 -12.85 -8.44
CA ILE A 258 17.63 -13.50 -9.74
C ILE A 258 17.17 -12.49 -10.78
N ASP A 259 17.95 -12.38 -11.84
CA ASP A 259 17.57 -11.69 -13.07
C ASP A 259 16.93 -12.70 -14.02
N VAL A 260 15.60 -12.66 -14.12
CA VAL A 260 14.84 -13.58 -14.98
C VAL A 260 15.06 -13.33 -16.48
N ASN A 261 15.64 -12.18 -16.83
CA ASN A 261 16.00 -11.80 -18.19
C ASN A 261 17.52 -11.85 -18.44
N GLY A 262 18.31 -12.29 -17.45
CA GLY A 262 19.76 -12.44 -17.59
C GLY A 262 20.15 -13.57 -18.55
N ASP A 263 21.44 -13.66 -18.85
CA ASP A 263 22.03 -14.55 -19.87
C ASP A 263 21.47 -15.98 -19.85
N GLU A 264 21.33 -16.57 -21.04
CA GLU A 264 20.78 -17.93 -21.21
C GLU A 264 21.67 -19.01 -20.58
N GLU A 265 22.98 -18.76 -20.52
CA GLU A 265 24.00 -19.64 -19.94
C GLU A 265 24.54 -19.08 -18.61
N GLY A 266 24.50 -19.91 -17.56
CA GLY A 266 25.06 -19.59 -16.24
C GLY A 266 24.01 -19.24 -15.16
N PRO A 267 24.46 -19.00 -13.91
CA PRO A 267 23.56 -18.64 -12.82
C PRO A 267 22.97 -17.25 -13.03
N ARG A 268 21.63 -17.15 -13.14
CA ARG A 268 20.85 -15.90 -13.28
C ARG A 268 20.98 -14.89 -12.12
N ARG A 269 21.90 -15.08 -11.16
CA ARG A 269 22.02 -14.21 -10.00
C ARG A 269 22.89 -13.00 -10.33
N ARG A 270 22.36 -11.78 -10.21
CA ARG A 270 23.16 -10.56 -10.34
C ARG A 270 24.11 -10.46 -9.12
N SER A 271 25.39 -10.25 -9.38
CA SER A 271 26.53 -10.54 -8.50
C SER A 271 26.60 -9.70 -7.20
N ALA A 272 27.27 -10.28 -6.18
CA ALA A 272 27.81 -9.75 -4.91
C ALA A 272 26.93 -8.86 -4.00
N ASP A 273 26.33 -7.78 -4.50
CA ASP A 273 25.64 -6.75 -3.69
C ASP A 273 24.38 -7.29 -3.01
N VAL A 274 23.67 -8.17 -3.71
CA VAL A 274 22.50 -8.89 -3.21
C VAL A 274 22.83 -9.74 -1.98
N ALA A 275 24.00 -10.38 -1.95
CA ALA A 275 24.38 -11.22 -0.82
C ALA A 275 24.65 -10.38 0.44
N ALA A 276 25.11 -9.14 0.28
CA ALA A 276 25.26 -8.19 1.39
C ALA A 276 23.89 -7.75 1.96
N VAL A 277 22.87 -7.60 1.10
CA VAL A 277 21.49 -7.31 1.54
C VAL A 277 20.93 -8.42 2.42
N GLY A 278 21.08 -9.67 1.99
CA GLY A 278 20.65 -10.83 2.77
C GLY A 278 21.26 -10.85 4.17
N LYS A 279 22.58 -10.66 4.26
CA LYS A 279 23.30 -10.61 5.55
C LYS A 279 22.89 -9.43 6.43
N ALA A 280 22.71 -8.23 5.87
CA ALA A 280 22.23 -7.06 6.62
C ALA A 280 20.78 -7.24 7.12
N MET A 281 19.99 -7.99 6.37
CA MET A 281 18.62 -8.36 6.70
C MET A 281 18.52 -9.71 7.43
N GLU A 282 19.57 -10.32 7.97
CA GLU A 282 19.46 -11.54 8.78
C GLU A 282 19.16 -11.23 10.27
N GLY A 283 19.39 -10.00 10.76
CA GLY A 283 19.29 -9.68 12.20
C GLY A 283 17.97 -9.11 12.79
N LYS A 284 16.80 -9.21 12.14
CA LYS A 284 15.49 -8.60 12.55
C LYS A 284 14.27 -9.40 12.06
N ASP A 285 13.97 -10.55 12.64
CA ASP A 285 12.89 -11.47 12.22
C ASP A 285 11.61 -10.81 11.67
N CYS A 286 11.04 -11.40 10.62
CA CYS A 286 9.72 -11.00 10.12
C CYS A 286 8.64 -11.40 11.12
N TRP A 287 8.20 -10.45 11.94
CA TRP A 287 7.20 -10.67 12.99
C TRP A 287 5.84 -11.14 12.44
N ALA A 288 5.47 -10.76 11.21
CA ALA A 288 4.23 -11.23 10.56
C ALA A 288 4.18 -12.76 10.42
N CYS A 289 5.32 -13.38 10.07
CA CYS A 289 5.46 -14.83 10.00
C CYS A 289 5.37 -15.51 11.38
N LYS A 290 5.78 -14.80 12.45
CA LYS A 290 5.77 -15.29 13.82
C LYS A 290 4.38 -15.25 14.45
N VAL A 291 3.55 -14.27 14.07
CA VAL A 291 2.22 -14.04 14.67
C VAL A 291 1.10 -14.71 13.90
N HIS A 292 1.19 -14.79 12.57
CA HIS A 292 0.08 -15.29 11.75
C HIS A 292 0.20 -16.76 11.33
N GLY A 293 1.28 -17.46 11.72
CA GLY A 293 1.42 -18.89 11.46
C GLY A 293 1.08 -19.23 10.00
N CYS A 294 1.67 -18.50 9.04
CA CYS A 294 1.39 -18.78 7.63
C CYS A 294 1.67 -20.28 7.37
N GLY A 295 0.80 -21.01 6.69
CA GLY A 295 1.05 -22.41 6.31
C GLY A 295 1.02 -23.45 7.44
N GLY A 296 0.05 -23.37 8.35
CA GLY A 296 -0.29 -24.42 9.30
C GLY A 296 -1.70 -24.99 9.11
N SER A 297 -2.15 -25.29 7.89
CA SER A 297 -3.32 -26.16 7.69
C SER A 297 -3.32 -26.77 6.28
N LYS A 298 -3.86 -27.99 6.23
CA LYS A 298 -3.86 -29.00 5.17
C LYS A 298 -4.01 -28.47 3.75
N VAL A 299 -3.28 -29.12 2.84
CA VAL A 299 -3.45 -29.08 1.38
C VAL A 299 -4.90 -29.41 1.05
N GLU A 300 -5.71 -28.40 0.73
CA GLU A 300 -6.93 -28.60 -0.06
C GLU A 300 -6.54 -28.48 -1.53
N GLN A 301 -6.41 -29.64 -2.18
CA GLN A 301 -6.54 -29.72 -3.63
C GLN A 301 -7.95 -29.28 -3.99
N MET A 302 -8.09 -28.20 -4.77
CA MET A 302 -9.30 -27.94 -5.52
C MET A 302 -8.95 -27.75 -6.98
N THR A 303 -9.25 -28.80 -7.74
CA THR A 303 -9.58 -28.75 -9.17
C THR A 303 -10.77 -27.81 -9.35
N GLY A 304 -10.66 -26.84 -10.24
CA GLY A 304 -11.79 -26.07 -10.75
C GLY A 304 -11.94 -26.36 -12.24
N GLU A 305 -13.06 -26.99 -12.62
CA GLU A 305 -13.56 -26.98 -14.00
C GLU A 305 -14.31 -25.67 -14.26
N ALA A 306 -14.08 -25.14 -15.48
CA ALA A 306 -14.84 -24.17 -16.29
C ALA A 306 -15.68 -23.07 -15.58
#